data_AF-A0ABD5SUJ9-F1
#
_entry.id   AF-A0ABD5SUJ9-F1
#
_cell.length_a   1.000
_cell.length_b   1.000
_cell.length_c   1.000
_cell.angle_alpha   90.00
_cell.angle_beta   90.00
_cell.angle_gamma   90.00
#
_symmetry.space_group_name_H-M   'P 1'
#
loop_
_entity.id
_entity.type
_entity.pdbx_description
1 polymer ?
#
loop_
_entity_poly.entity_id
_entity_poly.type
_entity_poly.pdbx_seq_one_letter_code
_entity_poly.pdbx_strand_id
1 'polypeptide(L)'
;FAESRRTRTTDGESPPEYVDLEIGLAAERLEIRSYEGLLALAGRLAYADDIVEPLEEILEEERTTLRRLEGLERETSIVDSLETSRP
;
A
#
# COMPACT_ATOMS: atom_id res chain seq x y z
N PHE A 1 -6.92 -40.27 21.17
CA PHE A 1 -6.96 -40.42 19.70
C PHE A 1 -8.39 -40.66 19.27
N ALA A 2 -9.06 -39.63 18.76
CA ALA A 2 -10.27 -39.72 17.93
C ALA A 2 -10.48 -38.35 17.25
N GLU A 3 -10.58 -38.36 15.93
CA GLU A 3 -10.90 -37.21 15.08
C GLU A 3 -12.27 -36.61 15.42
N SER A 4 -12.40 -35.30 15.21
CA SER A 4 -13.66 -34.71 14.77
C SER A 4 -13.36 -33.53 13.85
N ARG A 5 -13.25 -33.83 12.55
CA ARG A 5 -13.61 -32.86 11.52
C ARG A 5 -15.09 -32.56 11.68
N ARG A 6 -15.42 -31.31 12.01
CA ARG A 6 -16.73 -30.74 11.69
C ARG A 6 -16.48 -29.38 11.05
N THR A 7 -16.48 -29.37 9.72
CA THR A 7 -16.63 -28.17 8.92
C THR A 7 -18.00 -27.55 9.22
N ARG A 8 -18.00 -26.29 9.66
CA ARG A 8 -19.17 -25.41 9.67
C ARG A 8 -18.74 -24.03 9.14
N THR A 9 -18.95 -23.86 7.84
CA THR A 9 -19.24 -22.60 7.12
C THR A 9 -20.44 -21.90 7.79
N THR A 10 -20.65 -20.58 7.84
CA THR A 10 -20.07 -19.34 7.27
C THR A 10 -20.65 -18.15 8.10
N ASP A 11 -20.22 -16.92 7.78
CA ASP A 11 -20.92 -15.64 7.96
C ASP A 11 -20.35 -14.72 9.05
N GLY A 12 -19.57 -13.71 8.62
CA GLY A 12 -19.29 -12.54 9.44
C GLY A 12 -17.85 -12.02 9.44
N GLU A 13 -16.93 -12.63 8.69
CA GLU A 13 -15.61 -12.02 8.52
C GLU A 13 -15.73 -10.94 7.45
N SER A 14 -16.13 -9.75 7.90
CA SER A 14 -15.86 -8.52 7.16
C SER A 14 -14.40 -8.58 6.70
N PRO A 15 -14.11 -8.33 5.42
CA PRO A 15 -12.73 -8.28 4.95
C PRO A 15 -11.96 -7.33 5.87
N PRO A 16 -10.66 -7.59 6.14
CA PRO A 16 -9.88 -6.80 7.09
C PRO A 16 -10.14 -5.33 6.80
N GLU A 17 -10.68 -4.69 7.83
CA GLU A 17 -11.05 -3.28 7.88
C GLU A 17 -9.98 -2.50 7.14
N TYR A 18 -10.40 -1.77 6.10
CA TYR A 18 -9.55 -0.94 5.25
C TYR A 18 -8.37 -0.45 6.07
N VAL A 19 -7.15 -0.86 5.71
CA VAL A 19 -5.96 -0.19 6.22
C VAL A 19 -6.24 1.29 6.06
N ASP A 20 -6.24 2.02 7.18
CA ASP A 20 -6.59 3.44 7.19
C ASP A 20 -5.84 4.10 6.03
N LEU A 21 -6.58 4.75 5.13
CA LEU A 21 -6.02 5.30 3.91
C LEU A 21 -4.85 6.23 4.22
N GLU A 22 -4.91 6.92 5.36
CA GLU A 22 -3.82 7.75 5.87
C GLU A 22 -2.57 6.92 6.22
N ILE A 23 -2.74 5.77 6.87
CA ILE A 23 -1.64 4.83 7.18
C ILE A 23 -1.03 4.31 5.87
N GLY A 24 -1.86 3.93 4.90
CA GLY A 24 -1.39 3.50 3.59
C GLY A 24 -0.56 4.58 2.90
N LEU A 25 -1.08 5.80 2.80
CA LEU A 25 -0.36 6.95 2.22
C LEU A 25 0.97 7.24 2.94
N ALA A 26 1.00 7.13 4.27
CA ALA A 26 2.20 7.34 5.05
C ALA A 26 3.25 6.23 4.81
N ALA A 27 2.81 4.97 4.71
CA ALA A 27 3.67 3.83 4.42
C ALA A 27 4.34 3.97 3.04
N GLU A 28 3.56 4.20 1.99
CA GLU A 28 4.08 4.34 0.62
C GLU A 28 5.11 5.48 0.51
N ARG A 29 4.86 6.61 1.19
CA ARG A 29 5.81 7.74 1.22
C ARG A 29 7.11 7.36 1.90
N LEU A 30 7.06 6.57 2.97
CA LEU A 30 8.25 6.09 3.67
C LEU A 30 9.03 5.09 2.79
N GLU A 31 8.35 4.17 2.13
CA GLU A 31 8.95 3.17 1.25
C GLU A 31 9.65 3.83 0.07
N ILE A 32 8.99 4.75 -0.63
CA ILE A 32 9.61 5.54 -1.72
C ILE A 32 10.90 6.21 -1.24
N ARG A 33 10.89 6.88 -0.09
CA ARG A 33 12.09 7.52 0.46
C ARG A 33 13.18 6.53 0.80
N SER A 34 12.81 5.35 1.27
CA SER A 34 13.73 4.28 1.60
C SER A 34 14.40 3.73 0.34
N TYR A 35 13.64 3.42 -0.71
CA TYR A 35 14.16 2.94 -1.99
C TYR A 35 15.01 4.00 -2.71
N GLU A 36 14.62 5.27 -2.70
CA GLU A 36 15.47 6.37 -3.19
C GLU A 36 16.82 6.42 -2.44
N GLY A 37 16.80 6.22 -1.13
CA GLY A 37 18.01 6.13 -0.31
C GLY A 37 18.88 4.92 -0.65
N LEU A 38 18.26 3.75 -0.85
CA LEU A 38 18.96 2.53 -1.26
C LEU A 38 19.61 2.68 -2.64
N LEU A 39 18.91 3.24 -3.62
CA LEU A 39 19.48 3.52 -4.95
C LEU A 39 20.65 4.50 -4.88
N ALA A 40 20.56 5.55 -4.06
CA ALA A 40 21.66 6.48 -3.85
C ALA A 40 22.88 5.80 -3.21
N LEU A 41 22.67 4.84 -2.31
CA LEU A 41 23.76 4.04 -1.73
C LEU A 41 24.33 3.04 -2.75
N ALA A 42 23.47 2.37 -3.51
CA ALA A 42 23.87 1.42 -4.54
C ALA A 42 24.74 2.06 -5.61
N GLY A 43 24.37 3.26 -6.08
CA GLY A 43 25.19 4.03 -7.01
C GLY A 43 26.55 4.44 -6.42
N ARG A 44 26.60 4.82 -5.13
CA ARG A 44 27.87 5.16 -4.45
C ARG A 44 28.79 3.95 -4.26
N LEU A 45 28.21 2.78 -4.04
CA LEU A 45 28.94 1.51 -3.84
C LEU A 45 29.21 0.79 -5.17
N ALA A 46 28.72 1.33 -6.29
CA ALA A 46 28.79 0.72 -7.61
C ALA A 46 28.27 -0.74 -7.61
N TYR A 47 27.13 -0.97 -6.94
CA TYR A 47 26.43 -2.25 -7.08
C TYR A 47 25.97 -2.45 -8.53
N ALA A 48 25.96 -3.70 -8.96
CA ALA A 48 25.60 -4.08 -10.31
C ALA A 48 24.06 -4.09 -10.50
N ASP A 49 23.66 -4.21 -11.76
CA ASP A 49 22.26 -4.11 -12.20
C ASP A 49 21.37 -5.17 -11.54
N ASP A 50 21.91 -6.32 -11.15
CA ASP A 50 21.19 -7.37 -10.41
C ASP A 50 20.69 -6.93 -9.03
N ILE A 51 21.28 -5.85 -8.47
CA ILE A 51 20.81 -5.19 -7.25
C ILE A 51 20.03 -3.91 -7.58
N VAL A 52 20.44 -3.16 -8.60
CA VAL A 52 19.83 -1.86 -8.93
C VAL A 52 18.45 -2.03 -9.57
N GLU A 53 18.31 -2.89 -10.58
CA GLU A 53 17.06 -3.06 -11.32
C GLU A 53 15.88 -3.45 -10.41
N PRO A 54 16.00 -4.43 -9.48
CA PRO A 54 14.91 -4.74 -8.57
C PRO A 54 14.51 -3.57 -7.66
N LEU A 55 15.47 -2.72 -7.25
CA LEU A 55 15.18 -1.54 -6.43
C LEU A 55 14.42 -0.47 -7.23
N GLU A 56 14.72 -0.31 -8.51
CA GLU A 56 14.01 0.61 -9.40
C GLU A 56 12.61 0.10 -9.73
N GLU A 57 12.46 -1.20 -9.98
CA GLU A 57 11.16 -1.84 -10.20
C GLU A 57 10.24 -1.64 -9.00
N ILE A 58 10.70 -1.96 -7.79
CA ILE A 58 9.90 -1.78 -6.57
C ILE A 58 9.59 -0.29 -6.35
N LEU A 59 10.56 0.61 -6.55
CA LEU A 59 10.31 2.04 -6.41
C LEU A 59 9.20 2.54 -7.34
N GLU A 60 9.10 2.02 -8.57
CA GLU A 60 8.01 2.38 -9.48
C GLU A 60 6.67 1.75 -9.09
N GLU A 61 6.68 0.55 -8.50
CA GLU A 61 5.50 -0.07 -7.89
C GLU A 61 4.95 0.80 -6.75
N GLU A 62 5.77 1.22 -5.80
CA GLU A 62 5.32 2.07 -4.67
C GLU A 62 4.81 3.43 -5.16
N ARG A 63 5.47 4.03 -6.16
CA ARG A 63 4.97 5.26 -6.80
C ARG A 63 3.62 5.06 -7.45
N THR A 64 3.38 3.90 -8.05
CA THR A 64 2.09 3.55 -8.65
C THR A 64 1.02 3.37 -7.58
N THR A 65 1.34 2.67 -6.49
CA THR A 65 0.44 2.47 -5.37
C THR A 65 0.09 3.79 -4.70
N LEU A 66 1.07 4.64 -4.40
CA LEU A 66 0.85 5.99 -3.87
C LEU A 66 -0.12 6.80 -4.74
N ARG A 67 0.11 6.85 -6.06
CA ARG A 67 -0.79 7.57 -7.00
C ARG A 67 -2.22 7.04 -6.94
N ARG A 68 -2.40 5.72 -6.76
CA ARG A 68 -3.72 5.09 -6.62
C ARG A 68 -4.38 5.48 -5.30
N LEU A 69 -3.65 5.44 -4.19
CA LEU A 69 -4.17 5.83 -2.87
C LEU A 69 -4.56 7.31 -2.84
N GLU A 70 -3.74 8.20 -3.43
CA GLU A 70 -4.09 9.63 -3.57
C GLU A 70 -5.33 9.85 -4.46
N GLY A 71 -5.57 8.96 -5.43
CA GLY A 71 -6.82 8.93 -6.20
C GLY A 71 -8.02 8.67 -5.31
N LEU A 72 -7.94 7.63 -4.47
CA LEU A 72 -9.01 7.25 -3.54
C LEU A 72 -9.26 8.31 -2.47
N GLU A 73 -8.20 8.97 -1.97
CA GLU A 73 -8.31 10.05 -0.98
C GLU A 73 -9.12 11.23 -1.53
N ARG A 74 -8.84 11.64 -2.77
CA ARG A 74 -9.59 12.71 -3.44
C ARG A 74 -11.05 12.33 -3.66
N GLU A 75 -11.31 11.12 -4.12
CA GLU A 75 -12.69 10.63 -4.34
C GLU A 75 -13.48 10.63 -3.03
N THR A 76 -12.89 10.12 -1.96
CA THR A 76 -13.51 10.07 -0.63
C THR A 76 -13.80 11.48 -0.10
N SER A 77 -12.85 12.39 -0.23
CA SER A 77 -13.01 13.79 0.18
C SER A 77 -14.14 14.52 -0.59
N ILE A 78 -14.28 14.26 -1.89
CA ILE A 78 -15.36 14.82 -2.71
C ILE A 78 -16.72 14.29 -2.24
N VAL A 79 -16.84 12.99 -2.00
CA VAL A 79 -18.09 12.38 -1.52
C VAL A 79 -18.49 12.98 -0.17
N ASP A 80 -17.58 13.06 0.78
CA ASP A 80 -17.83 13.60 2.11
C ASP A 80 -18.31 15.07 2.04
N SER A 81 -17.70 15.86 1.15
CA SER A 81 -18.10 17.26 0.90
C SER A 81 -19.52 17.40 0.33
N LEU A 82 -19.95 16.46 -0.51
CA LEU A 82 -21.29 16.45 -1.12
C LEU A 82 -22.36 15.99 -0.12
N GLU A 83 -22.05 15.01 0.74
CA GLU A 83 -22.97 14.55 1.78
C GLU A 83 -23.17 15.61 2.86
N THR A 84 -22.12 16.33 3.23
CA THR A 84 -22.19 17.42 4.22
C THR A 84 -22.93 18.67 3.70
N SER A 85 -23.07 18.82 2.38
CA SER A 85 -23.78 19.95 1.74
C SER A 85 -25.27 19.69 1.45
N ARG A 86 -25.82 18.52 1.80
CA ARG A 86 -27.26 18.24 1.67
C ARG A 86 -28.04 18.79 2.88
N PRO A 87 -29.07 19.63 2.68
CA PRO A 87 -29.87 20.20 3.77
C PRO A 87 -30.83 19.19 4.41
#